data_AF-A0A350XHL5-F1
#
_entry.id   AF-A0A350XHL5-F1
#
_cell.length_a   1.000
_cell.length_b   1.000
_cell.length_c   1.000
_cell.angle_alpha   90.00
_cell.angle_beta   90.00
_cell.angle_gamma   90.00
#
_symmetry.space_group_name_H-M   'P 1'
#
loop_
_entity.id
_entity.type
_entity.pdbx_description
1 polymer ?
#
loop_
_entity_poly.entity_id
_entity_poly.type
_entity_poly.pdbx_seq_one_letter_code
_entity_poly.pdbx_strand_id
1 'polypeptide(L)'
;ETPIPQQDQNHPVNMQCPAIYVGDTVADMYVVEKARNLQDNRTWIAVGILPPHVLEIPLRRDAYTATLQQAGAAIVLGNVQELTPARIYGLLGLDL
;
A
#
# COMPACT_ATOMS: atom_id res chain seq x y z
N GLU A 1 5.58 -19.26 -9.96
CA GLU A 1 4.80 -18.06 -9.60
C GLU A 1 4.18 -18.30 -8.24
N THR A 2 4.37 -17.40 -7.28
CA THR A 2 3.73 -17.52 -5.96
C THR A 2 2.26 -17.11 -6.08
N PRO A 3 1.30 -17.94 -5.64
CA PRO A 3 -0.11 -17.57 -5.68
C PRO A 3 -0.36 -16.34 -4.81
N ILE A 4 -1.12 -15.39 -5.33
CA ILE A 4 -1.64 -14.25 -4.57
C ILE A 4 -2.56 -14.84 -3.48
N PRO A 5 -2.38 -14.53 -2.19
CA PRO A 5 -3.27 -15.03 -1.15
C PRO A 5 -4.70 -14.56 -1.43
N GLN A 6 -5.59 -15.51 -1.75
CA GLN A 6 -7.02 -15.23 -1.92
C GLN A 6 -7.67 -15.08 -0.54
N GLN A 7 -7.50 -13.92 0.09
CA GLN A 7 -8.06 -13.61 1.41
C GLN A 7 -9.57 -13.32 1.42
N ASP A 8 -10.28 -13.51 0.29
CA ASP A 8 -11.64 -12.99 0.07
C ASP A 8 -12.78 -14.03 0.23
N GLN A 9 -12.52 -15.22 0.78
CA GLN A 9 -13.49 -16.33 0.72
C GLN A 9 -14.62 -16.29 1.77
N ASN A 10 -14.59 -15.41 2.78
CA ASN A 10 -15.51 -15.50 3.93
C ASN A 10 -16.34 -14.24 4.27
N HIS A 11 -16.17 -13.14 3.54
CA HIS A 11 -17.04 -11.95 3.69
C HIS A 11 -17.32 -11.39 2.30
N PRO A 12 -18.58 -11.11 1.92
CA PRO A 12 -18.84 -10.38 0.68
C PRO A 12 -18.27 -8.97 0.84
N VAL A 13 -17.01 -8.77 0.45
CA VAL A 13 -16.40 -7.44 0.45
C VAL A 13 -17.08 -6.66 -0.65
N ASN A 14 -17.78 -5.60 -0.28
CA ASN A 14 -18.36 -4.68 -1.25
C ASN A 14 -17.26 -4.26 -2.23
N MET A 15 -17.39 -4.61 -3.52
CA MET A 15 -16.40 -4.28 -4.54
C MET A 15 -16.27 -2.76 -4.78
N GLN A 16 -17.23 -1.98 -4.29
CA GLN A 16 -17.17 -0.51 -4.29
C GLN A 16 -16.38 0.08 -3.11
N CYS A 17 -16.08 -0.73 -2.07
CA CYS A 17 -15.27 -0.25 -0.95
C CYS A 17 -13.78 -0.21 -1.36
N PRO A 18 -13.09 0.93 -1.19
CA PRO A 18 -11.65 1.00 -1.41
C PRO A 18 -10.87 0.03 -0.54
N ALA A 19 -9.79 -0.53 -1.08
CA ALA A 19 -8.86 -1.37 -0.34
C ALA A 19 -7.49 -0.68 -0.23
N ILE A 20 -6.99 -0.56 1.00
CA ILE A 20 -5.65 -0.07 1.29
C ILE A 20 -4.79 -1.27 1.67
N TYR A 21 -3.73 -1.52 0.90
CA TYR A 21 -2.74 -2.54 1.18
C TYR A 21 -1.48 -1.89 1.73
N VAL A 22 -0.97 -2.41 2.85
CA VAL A 22 0.17 -1.85 3.57
C VAL A 22 1.28 -2.89 3.58
N GLY A 23 2.45 -2.55 3.03
CA GLY A 23 3.58 -3.48 2.91
C GLY A 23 4.92 -2.75 2.84
N ASP A 24 6.01 -3.45 3.17
CA ASP A 24 7.36 -2.90 3.23
C ASP A 24 8.24 -3.34 2.06
N THR A 25 7.70 -4.13 1.14
CA THR A 25 8.44 -4.66 -0.02
C THR A 25 7.89 -4.15 -1.35
N VAL A 26 8.75 -4.17 -2.37
CA VAL A 26 8.35 -3.95 -3.77
C VAL A 26 7.32 -4.99 -4.23
N ALA A 27 7.44 -6.23 -3.75
CA ALA A 27 6.50 -7.30 -4.11
C ALA A 27 5.07 -6.98 -3.66
N ASP A 28 4.91 -6.39 -2.47
CA ASP A 28 3.60 -5.93 -1.98
C ASP A 28 3.00 -4.85 -2.90
N MET A 29 3.82 -3.90 -3.35
CA MET A 29 3.35 -2.86 -4.26
C MET A 29 2.87 -3.44 -5.60
N TYR A 30 3.58 -4.45 -6.12
CA TYR A 30 3.17 -5.18 -7.32
C TYR A 30 1.92 -6.04 -7.12
N VAL A 31 1.62 -6.52 -5.91
CA VAL A 31 0.33 -7.18 -5.62
C VAL A 31 -0.81 -6.21 -5.85
N VAL A 32 -0.68 -4.96 -5.38
CA VAL A 32 -1.71 -3.93 -5.58
C VAL A 32 -1.83 -3.52 -7.05
N GLU A 33 -0.70 -3.37 -7.74
CA GLU A 33 -0.68 -3.06 -9.17
C GLU A 33 -1.39 -4.14 -9.98
N LYS A 34 -1.11 -5.42 -9.70
CA LYS A 34 -1.82 -6.55 -10.31
C LYS A 34 -3.31 -6.56 -9.94
N ALA A 35 -3.68 -6.24 -8.71
CA ALA A 35 -5.07 -6.14 -8.29
C ALA A 35 -5.83 -5.04 -9.04
N ARG A 36 -5.21 -3.86 -9.25
CA ARG A 36 -5.77 -2.79 -10.10
C ARG A 36 -6.07 -3.27 -11.51
N ASN A 37 -5.16 -4.05 -12.08
CA ASN A 37 -5.31 -4.57 -13.45
C ASN A 37 -6.38 -5.67 -13.56
N LEU A 38 -6.58 -6.47 -12.50
CA LEU A 38 -7.55 -7.58 -12.49
C LEU A 38 -8.96 -7.17 -12.01
N GLN A 39 -9.05 -6.15 -11.16
CA GLN A 39 -10.28 -5.68 -10.51
C GLN A 39 -10.29 -4.15 -10.50
N ASP A 40 -10.40 -3.58 -11.70
CA ASP A 40 -10.41 -2.12 -11.94
C ASP A 40 -11.65 -1.42 -11.39
N ASN A 41 -12.71 -2.16 -11.08
CA ASN A 41 -13.94 -1.69 -10.47
C ASN A 41 -13.80 -1.30 -8.98
N ARG A 42 -12.65 -1.58 -8.35
CA ARG A 42 -12.32 -1.20 -6.97
C ARG A 42 -11.16 -0.20 -6.96
N THR A 43 -11.22 0.77 -6.05
CA THR A 43 -10.06 1.62 -5.74
C THR A 43 -9.04 0.85 -4.90
N TRP A 44 -7.84 0.65 -5.44
CA TRP A 44 -6.73 -0.02 -4.76
C TRP A 44 -5.61 0.97 -4.45
N ILE A 45 -5.22 1.07 -3.19
CA ILE A 45 -4.21 2.00 -2.70
C ILE A 45 -3.09 1.21 -2.05
N ALA A 46 -1.86 1.41 -2.51
CA ALA A 46 -0.68 0.81 -1.91
C ALA A 46 -0.02 1.82 -0.98
N VAL A 47 0.31 1.41 0.25
CA VAL A 47 1.03 2.21 1.24
C VAL A 47 2.33 1.49 1.56
N GLY A 48 3.45 2.13 1.26
CA GLY A 48 4.77 1.62 1.60
C GLY A 48 5.11 1.88 3.07
N ILE A 49 5.67 0.91 3.76
CA ILE A 49 6.23 1.09 5.10
C ILE A 49 7.75 0.91 5.02
N LEU A 50 8.51 1.83 5.61
CA LEU A 50 9.95 1.66 5.72
C LEU A 50 10.26 0.61 6.80
N PRO A 51 11.01 -0.45 6.46
CA PRO A 51 11.45 -1.43 7.45
C PRO A 51 12.30 -0.76 8.54
N PRO A 52 12.25 -1.23 9.81
CA PRO A 52 13.03 -0.65 10.90
C PRO A 52 14.52 -0.53 10.60
N HIS A 53 15.08 -1.53 9.91
CA HIS A 53 16.50 -1.58 9.55
C HIS A 53 16.90 -0.58 8.45
N VAL A 54 15.94 -0.10 7.65
CA VAL A 54 16.18 0.95 6.64
C VAL A 54 16.21 2.33 7.29
N LEU A 55 15.54 2.48 8.44
CA LEU A 55 15.47 3.75 9.16
C LEU A 55 16.83 4.21 9.70
N GLU A 56 17.86 3.39 9.90
CA GLU A 56 19.06 3.94 10.57
C GLU A 56 19.89 4.90 9.70
N ILE A 57 19.75 4.85 8.37
CA ILE A 57 20.60 5.59 7.43
C ILE A 57 19.74 6.45 6.50
N PRO A 58 19.80 7.79 6.58
CA PRO A 58 18.98 8.69 5.75
C PRO A 58 19.03 8.39 4.26
N LEU A 59 20.24 8.18 3.70
CA LEU A 59 20.40 7.84 2.29
C LEU A 59 19.68 6.54 1.90
N ARG A 60 19.66 5.53 2.79
CA ARG A 60 18.94 4.28 2.55
C ARG A 60 17.43 4.48 2.67
N ARG A 61 16.96 5.30 3.62
CA ARG A 61 15.53 5.67 3.72
C ARG A 61 15.04 6.31 2.45
N ASP A 62 15.75 7.32 1.95
CA ASP A 62 15.32 8.09 0.79
C ASP A 62 15.33 7.23 -0.47
N ALA A 63 16.41 6.44 -0.66
CA ALA A 63 16.51 5.52 -1.78
C ALA A 63 15.41 4.43 -1.77
N TYR A 64 15.10 3.88 -0.59
CA TYR A 64 14.07 2.86 -0.47
C TYR A 64 12.65 3.45 -0.58
N THR A 65 12.44 4.66 -0.06
CA THR A 65 11.20 5.43 -0.28
C THR A 65 10.93 5.61 -1.77
N ALA A 66 11.93 6.08 -2.53
CA ALA A 66 11.81 6.24 -3.97
C ALA A 66 11.52 4.90 -4.68
N THR A 67 12.12 3.80 -4.20
CA THR A 67 11.91 2.45 -4.73
C THR A 67 10.46 2.00 -4.55
N LEU A 68 9.88 2.16 -3.35
CA LEU A 68 8.48 1.79 -3.09
C LEU A 68 7.50 2.69 -3.87
N GLN A 69 7.79 3.98 -4.00
CA GLN A 69 7.00 4.92 -4.80
C GLN A 69 7.01 4.55 -6.28
N GLN A 70 8.19 4.22 -6.85
CA GLN A 70 8.30 3.74 -8.22
C GLN A 70 7.54 2.44 -8.46
N ALA A 71 7.47 1.56 -7.45
CA ALA A 71 6.71 0.32 -7.52
C ALA A 71 5.18 0.51 -7.35
N GLY A 72 4.71 1.73 -7.06
CA GLY A 72 3.28 2.07 -7.02
C GLY A 72 2.70 2.43 -5.65
N ALA A 73 3.55 2.65 -4.64
CA ALA A 73 3.11 3.22 -3.35
C ALA A 73 2.55 4.63 -3.55
N ALA A 74 1.32 4.87 -3.07
CA ALA A 74 0.71 6.20 -3.05
C ALA A 74 1.41 7.12 -2.02
N ILE A 75 1.77 6.54 -0.87
CA ILE A 75 2.58 7.19 0.16
C ILE A 75 3.54 6.15 0.78
N VAL A 76 4.64 6.64 1.34
CA VAL A 76 5.58 5.83 2.14
C VAL A 76 5.68 6.41 3.54
N LEU A 77 5.56 5.56 4.56
CA LEU A 77 5.54 5.93 5.97
C LEU A 77 6.70 5.28 6.72
N GLY A 78 7.16 5.91 7.80
CA GLY A 78 8.21 5.34 8.65
C GLY A 78 7.73 4.14 9.47
N ASN A 79 6.43 4.08 9.76
CA ASN A 79 5.79 2.98 10.46
C ASN A 79 4.28 2.97 10.20
N VAL A 80 3.60 1.85 10.48
CA VAL A 80 2.16 1.70 10.23
C VAL A 80 1.29 2.62 11.10
N GLN A 81 1.74 3.04 12.28
CA GLN A 81 0.96 3.89 13.18
C GLN A 81 0.81 5.32 12.62
N GLU A 82 1.67 5.71 11.67
CA GLU A 82 1.51 6.97 10.93
C GLU A 82 0.31 6.95 9.96
N LEU A 83 -0.26 5.77 9.65
CA LEU A 83 -1.48 5.63 8.85
C LEU A 83 -2.72 5.97 9.71
N THR A 84 -2.78 7.22 10.12
CA THR A 84 -3.89 7.78 10.91
C THR A 84 -5.18 7.89 10.09
N PRO A 85 -6.36 8.01 10.74
CA PRO A 85 -7.61 8.28 10.03
C PRO A 85 -7.49 9.45 9.06
N ALA A 86 -6.88 10.57 9.48
CA ALA A 86 -6.71 11.73 8.61
C ALA A 86 -5.91 11.43 7.34
N ARG A 87 -4.86 10.60 7.43
CA ARG A 87 -4.13 10.16 6.24
C ARG A 87 -4.96 9.23 5.36
N ILE A 88 -5.77 8.34 5.95
CA ILE A 88 -6.69 7.49 5.20
C ILE A 88 -7.69 8.34 4.42
N TYR A 89 -8.32 9.35 5.04
CA TYR A 89 -9.22 10.26 4.34
C TYR A 89 -8.52 11.00 3.19
N GLY A 90 -7.31 11.51 3.42
CA GLY A 90 -6.50 12.12 2.36
C GLY A 90 -6.19 11.17 1.19
N LEU A 91 -5.89 9.90 1.48
CA LEU A 91 -5.69 8.87 0.45
C LEU A 91 -6.95 8.56 -0.36
N LEU A 92 -8.12 8.72 0.25
CA LEU A 92 -9.43 8.53 -0.38
C LEU A 92 -9.92 9.79 -1.11
N GLY A 93 -9.18 10.90 -1.07
CA GLY A 93 -9.63 12.18 -1.60
C GLY A 93 -10.84 12.76 -0.85
N LEU A 94 -11.00 12.39 0.42
CA LEU A 94 -12.04 12.89 1.30
C LEU A 94 -11.45 14.00 2.17
N ASP A 95 -12.03 15.20 2.09
CA ASP A 95 -11.69 16.30 2.98
C ASP A 95 -12.30 16.05 4.37
N LEU A 96 -11.49 16.21 5.42
CA LEU A 96 -11.91 16.22 6.82
C LEU A 96 -12.08 17.64 7.35
#